data_AF-A0A3C1H5G3-F1
#
_entry.id   AF-A0A3C1H5G3-F1
#
_cell.length_a   1.000
_cell.length_b   1.000
_cell.length_c   1.000
_cell.angle_alpha   90.00
_cell.angle_beta   90.00
_cell.angle_gamma   90.00
#
_symmetry.space_group_name_H-M   'P 1'
#
loop_
_entity.id
_entity.type
_entity.pdbx_description
1 polymer ?
#
loop_
_entity_poly.entity_id
_entity_poly.type
_entity_poly.pdbx_seq_one_letter_code
_entity_poly.pdbx_strand_id
1 'polypeptide(L)'
;MNHRKTKKTRILAVCLAAFTAARTSVSAESDAVTAVSAGGKNETLFAVFAGLTDADVTGVSYAGTASGTLTGDDLTYLVRDTASGLRVDIPGLPAGTYDLTLSTAKGTVVQSGIPVSAQDRSGYAHFQYTEGVGAYQDSGLLKPDAVILYVTDENKDSVSVTSKDGTTVTGIGNILNSAGQDAGGGKTSGGSTVTNTNSGIIRKLAEDGTPLVIRIIGDVTAPYGLTAYNTTDFGGAKGDNGCMARMKSGKDITIEGIGTDACIDGWGFHFICEDAAPELGKSFEVRNLAFRNVPEDAVGMEGAQAGDTVTASVERCWIHHNEFYVPNIANPAESDKKQGDGACDFKRGQYFTNSYNLYDGYHKTNLVGANDSNLQYNISFHHNYWKDCAARGPMARNANIHIYNNIYEHQTDVGQDSRAKSYFFSEYNLFENCDDCTVIKSGGAIKSFQDAFVNCEHETTGTVVSAKTDAVSNSNKYPDFDTNPALSYIPAGDYILETDTAKLKALFAAEGGTLHENTAVSGTTAVGGQIDPPAETVTGDINA
;
A
#
# COMPACT_ATOMS: atom_id res chain seq x y z
N MET A 1 -18.72 -44.26 -77.91
CA MET A 1 -19.92 -43.61 -78.49
C MET A 1 -19.78 -42.11 -78.33
N ASN A 2 -19.77 -41.39 -79.45
CA ASN A 2 -19.71 -39.93 -79.57
C ASN A 2 -20.81 -39.23 -78.76
N HIS A 3 -20.52 -38.06 -78.16
CA HIS A 3 -21.17 -36.79 -78.55
C HIS A 3 -20.59 -35.54 -77.85
N ARG A 4 -20.05 -34.64 -78.67
CA ARG A 4 -19.86 -33.19 -78.42
C ARG A 4 -21.18 -32.50 -78.08
N LYS A 5 -21.19 -31.55 -77.14
CA LYS A 5 -22.07 -30.35 -77.11
C LYS A 5 -21.36 -29.20 -76.37
N THR A 6 -20.76 -28.25 -77.10
CA THR A 6 -21.26 -26.88 -77.41
C THR A 6 -21.43 -25.94 -76.20
N LYS A 7 -20.48 -25.01 -76.07
CA LYS A 7 -20.55 -23.79 -75.25
C LYS A 7 -21.66 -22.86 -75.77
N LYS A 8 -22.52 -22.36 -74.88
CA LYS A 8 -23.45 -21.26 -75.16
C LYS A 8 -22.97 -20.00 -74.44
N THR A 9 -22.55 -19.03 -75.24
CA THR A 9 -22.33 -17.63 -74.85
C THR A 9 -23.69 -16.97 -74.66
N ARG A 10 -23.92 -16.31 -73.51
CA ARG A 10 -24.99 -15.33 -73.35
C ARG A 10 -24.37 -13.97 -73.07
N ILE A 11 -24.69 -13.05 -73.97
CA ILE A 11 -24.42 -11.62 -73.91
C ILE A 11 -25.31 -11.03 -72.81
N LEU A 12 -24.73 -10.27 -71.89
CA LEU A 12 -25.48 -9.42 -70.96
C LEU A 12 -25.00 -7.97 -71.18
N ALA A 13 -25.97 -7.09 -71.42
CA ALA A 13 -25.77 -5.70 -71.77
C ALA A 13 -25.12 -4.91 -70.63
N VAL A 14 -24.10 -4.12 -70.97
CA VAL A 14 -23.46 -3.15 -70.08
C VAL A 14 -24.34 -1.90 -70.02
N CYS A 15 -25.00 -1.67 -68.88
CA CYS A 15 -25.53 -0.36 -68.54
C CYS A 15 -24.41 0.46 -67.91
N LEU A 16 -23.98 1.51 -68.63
CA LEU A 16 -23.00 2.48 -68.17
C LEU A 16 -23.69 3.46 -67.21
N ALA A 17 -23.57 3.21 -65.90
CA ALA A 17 -23.93 4.19 -64.88
C ALA A 17 -22.69 5.04 -64.57
N ALA A 18 -22.75 6.33 -64.91
CA ALA A 18 -21.77 7.31 -64.51
C ALA A 18 -21.81 7.49 -62.98
N PHE A 19 -20.85 6.90 -62.27
CA PHE A 19 -20.61 7.22 -60.87
C PHE A 19 -19.72 8.46 -60.80
N THR A 20 -20.31 9.60 -60.46
CA THR A 20 -19.56 10.74 -59.91
C THR A 20 -18.97 10.31 -58.58
N ALA A 21 -17.65 10.09 -58.55
CA ALA A 21 -16.91 9.93 -57.31
C ALA A 21 -16.92 11.26 -56.56
N ALA A 22 -17.86 11.41 -55.62
CA ALA A 22 -17.72 12.41 -54.57
C ALA A 22 -16.47 12.03 -53.77
N ARG A 23 -15.39 12.80 -53.92
CA ARG A 23 -14.28 12.77 -52.99
C ARG A 23 -14.82 13.28 -51.66
N THR A 24 -15.26 12.37 -50.79
CA THR A 24 -15.31 12.67 -49.37
C THR A 24 -13.86 12.87 -48.94
N SER A 25 -13.47 14.12 -48.76
CA SER A 25 -12.35 14.46 -47.88
C SER A 25 -12.71 13.88 -46.52
N VAL A 26 -12.11 12.74 -46.17
CA VAL A 26 -11.98 12.34 -44.78
C VAL A 26 -11.07 13.41 -44.19
N SER A 27 -11.66 14.39 -43.50
CA SER A 27 -10.90 15.13 -42.51
C SER A 27 -10.44 14.09 -41.51
N ALA A 28 -9.13 13.94 -41.32
CA ALA A 28 -8.65 13.36 -40.09
C ALA A 28 -9.32 14.16 -38.96
N GLU A 29 -10.19 13.54 -38.17
CA GLU A 29 -10.52 14.11 -36.87
C GLU A 29 -9.17 14.34 -36.19
N SER A 30 -8.88 15.58 -35.81
CA SER A 30 -7.83 15.80 -34.82
C SER A 30 -8.25 14.99 -33.60
N ASP A 31 -7.42 14.05 -33.13
CA ASP A 31 -7.70 13.32 -31.88
C ASP A 31 -7.95 14.36 -30.78
N ALA A 32 -9.21 14.63 -30.48
CA ALA A 32 -9.59 15.68 -29.56
C ALA A 32 -9.14 15.26 -28.16
N VAL A 33 -8.38 16.12 -27.49
CA VAL A 33 -7.95 15.84 -26.12
C VAL A 33 -9.15 15.92 -25.18
N THR A 34 -9.41 14.85 -24.45
CA THR A 34 -10.53 14.76 -23.49
C THR A 34 -10.09 14.07 -22.22
N ALA A 35 -10.44 14.62 -21.05
CA ALA A 35 -10.30 13.89 -19.80
C ALA A 35 -11.30 12.72 -19.78
N VAL A 36 -10.80 11.51 -19.53
CA VAL A 36 -11.61 10.29 -19.41
C VAL A 36 -11.82 9.87 -17.96
N SER A 37 -10.93 10.30 -17.06
CA SER A 37 -11.11 10.21 -15.61
C SER A 37 -10.30 11.31 -14.93
N ALA A 38 -10.83 11.87 -13.83
CA ALA A 38 -10.08 12.79 -12.99
C ALA A 38 -10.66 12.78 -11.57
N GLY A 39 -9.78 12.75 -10.58
CA GLY A 39 -10.20 12.68 -9.18
C GLY A 39 -9.02 12.86 -8.24
N GLY A 40 -9.33 12.88 -6.95
CA GLY A 40 -8.33 12.93 -5.92
C GLY A 40 -8.83 12.32 -4.63
N LYS A 41 -7.96 11.54 -4.01
CA LYS A 41 -8.25 10.78 -2.80
C LYS A 41 -6.95 10.48 -2.09
N ASN A 42 -6.99 10.39 -0.75
CA ASN A 42 -5.88 9.88 0.02
C ASN A 42 -4.59 10.67 -0.28
N GLU A 43 -4.73 12.00 -0.34
CA GLU A 43 -3.63 12.95 -0.57
C GLU A 43 -2.94 12.78 -1.93
N THR A 44 -3.65 12.17 -2.89
CA THR A 44 -3.19 11.96 -4.26
C THR A 44 -4.25 12.47 -5.23
N LEU A 45 -3.82 13.26 -6.21
CA LEU A 45 -4.63 13.65 -7.37
C LEU A 45 -4.24 12.81 -8.58
N PHE A 46 -5.20 12.48 -9.45
CA PHE A 46 -4.92 11.89 -10.74
C PHE A 46 -5.81 12.45 -11.85
N ALA A 47 -5.34 12.37 -13.08
CA ALA A 47 -6.14 12.59 -14.28
C ALA A 47 -5.66 11.70 -15.44
N VAL A 48 -6.59 11.27 -16.29
CA VAL A 48 -6.30 10.51 -17.51
C VAL A 48 -6.92 11.23 -18.70
N PHE A 49 -6.13 11.43 -19.76
CA PHE A 49 -6.52 12.16 -20.96
C PHE A 49 -6.36 11.27 -22.20
N ALA A 50 -7.47 11.03 -22.90
CA ALA A 50 -7.42 10.47 -24.25
C ALA A 50 -6.91 11.52 -25.26
N GLY A 51 -6.24 11.08 -26.32
CA GLY A 51 -5.68 11.96 -27.36
C GLY A 51 -4.32 12.57 -27.02
N LEU A 52 -3.73 12.22 -25.86
CA LEU A 52 -2.38 12.55 -25.45
C LEU A 52 -1.57 11.29 -25.13
N THR A 53 -0.26 11.38 -25.33
CA THR A 53 0.74 10.46 -24.76
C THR A 53 1.72 11.23 -23.87
N ASP A 54 2.53 10.52 -23.10
CA ASP A 54 3.63 11.08 -22.31
C ASP A 54 4.57 11.96 -23.15
N ALA A 55 4.90 11.52 -24.37
CA ALA A 55 5.74 12.23 -25.32
C ALA A 55 5.15 13.57 -25.81
N ASP A 56 3.84 13.78 -25.68
CA ASP A 56 3.22 15.06 -25.99
C ASP A 56 3.45 16.10 -24.87
N VAL A 57 3.75 15.67 -23.63
CA VAL A 57 3.82 16.53 -22.45
C VAL A 57 5.21 17.12 -22.25
N THR A 58 5.28 18.45 -22.16
CA THR A 58 6.51 19.19 -21.90
C THR A 58 6.58 19.78 -20.50
N GLY A 59 5.45 19.79 -19.77
CA GLY A 59 5.41 20.21 -18.38
C GLY A 59 4.05 19.98 -17.74
N VAL A 60 4.05 19.80 -16.42
CA VAL A 60 2.86 19.62 -15.60
C VAL A 60 2.94 20.55 -14.40
N SER A 61 1.84 21.25 -14.12
CA SER A 61 1.69 22.04 -12.90
C SER A 61 0.33 21.80 -12.25
N TYR A 62 0.26 22.05 -10.95
CA TYR A 62 -0.98 22.00 -10.18
C TYR A 62 -1.09 23.24 -9.30
N ALA A 63 -2.32 23.70 -9.06
CA ALA A 63 -2.59 24.86 -8.23
C ALA A 63 -3.89 24.68 -7.43
N GLY A 64 -3.95 25.21 -6.21
CA GLY A 64 -5.04 24.98 -5.28
C GLY A 64 -4.63 25.26 -3.84
N THR A 65 -5.01 24.38 -2.91
CA THR A 65 -4.55 24.43 -1.50
C THR A 65 -3.02 24.40 -1.39
N ALA A 66 -2.37 23.67 -2.30
CA ALA A 66 -0.94 23.74 -2.56
C ALA A 66 -0.72 23.98 -4.06
N SER A 67 0.47 24.41 -4.46
CA SER A 67 0.81 24.62 -5.88
C SER A 67 2.24 24.15 -6.15
N GLY A 68 2.48 23.63 -7.35
CA GLY A 68 3.79 23.12 -7.73
C GLY A 68 3.85 22.71 -9.20
N THR A 69 5.03 22.23 -9.60
CA THR A 69 5.33 21.76 -10.96
C THR A 69 6.08 20.44 -10.87
N LEU A 70 5.79 19.50 -11.76
CA LEU A 70 6.61 18.30 -11.88
C LEU A 70 7.90 18.62 -12.62
N THR A 71 9.03 18.13 -12.10
CA THR A 71 10.36 18.31 -12.70
C THR A 71 11.17 17.03 -12.55
N GLY A 72 12.19 16.83 -13.40
CA GLY A 72 13.10 15.68 -13.30
C GLY A 72 12.37 14.34 -13.27
N ASP A 73 12.67 13.52 -12.25
CA ASP A 73 12.09 12.21 -12.08
C ASP A 73 10.56 12.26 -11.87
N ASP A 74 10.03 13.28 -11.18
CA ASP A 74 8.58 13.42 -11.00
C ASP A 74 7.86 13.56 -12.36
N LEU A 75 8.40 14.39 -13.27
CA LEU A 75 7.82 14.55 -14.60
C LEU A 75 7.97 13.27 -15.42
N THR A 76 9.06 12.52 -15.21
CA THR A 76 9.37 11.29 -15.97
C THR A 76 8.48 10.12 -15.56
N TYR A 77 8.20 9.99 -14.27
CA TYR A 77 7.57 8.78 -13.72
C TYR A 77 6.09 8.96 -13.35
N LEU A 78 5.65 10.20 -13.09
CA LEU A 78 4.24 10.48 -12.75
C LEU A 78 3.39 10.88 -13.96
N VAL A 79 4.00 11.00 -15.15
CA VAL A 79 3.32 11.25 -16.42
C VAL A 79 3.58 10.04 -17.32
N ARG A 80 2.55 9.22 -17.54
CA ARG A 80 2.73 7.89 -18.11
C ARG A 80 1.59 7.47 -19.03
N ASP A 81 1.93 6.72 -20.06
CA ASP A 81 0.95 6.15 -20.97
C ASP A 81 0.20 4.98 -20.33
N THR A 82 -1.12 4.94 -20.54
CA THR A 82 -2.00 3.84 -20.16
C THR A 82 -2.84 3.42 -21.36
N ALA A 83 -3.55 2.30 -21.26
CA ALA A 83 -4.48 1.87 -22.29
C ALA A 83 -5.60 2.90 -22.59
N SER A 84 -5.92 3.74 -21.61
CA SER A 84 -6.97 4.78 -21.69
C SER A 84 -6.43 6.15 -22.15
N GLY A 85 -5.11 6.29 -22.33
CA GLY A 85 -4.42 7.53 -22.69
C GLY A 85 -3.36 7.94 -21.67
N LEU A 86 -2.93 9.20 -21.73
CA LEU A 86 -1.97 9.77 -20.80
C LEU A 86 -2.54 9.86 -19.39
N ARG A 87 -1.86 9.28 -18.40
CA ARG A 87 -2.15 9.42 -16.97
C ARG A 87 -1.15 10.36 -16.30
N VAL A 88 -1.65 11.20 -15.40
CA VAL A 88 -0.86 12.06 -14.51
C VAL A 88 -1.28 11.78 -13.08
N ASP A 89 -0.32 11.53 -12.20
CA ASP A 89 -0.51 11.34 -10.76
C ASP A 89 0.25 12.43 -9.98
N ILE A 90 -0.35 13.00 -8.92
CA ILE A 90 0.28 13.99 -8.03
C ILE A 90 0.08 13.53 -6.58
N PRO A 91 0.96 12.67 -6.06
CA PRO A 91 0.92 12.23 -4.66
C PRO A 91 1.47 13.31 -3.71
N GLY A 92 1.05 13.28 -2.45
CA GLY A 92 1.59 14.13 -1.39
C GLY A 92 0.96 15.53 -1.34
N LEU A 93 -0.35 15.62 -1.58
CA LEU A 93 -1.10 16.87 -1.56
C LEU A 93 -1.94 17.00 -0.29
N PRO A 94 -2.00 18.19 0.34
CA PRO A 94 -3.02 18.50 1.32
C PRO A 94 -4.43 18.32 0.76
N ALA A 95 -5.39 18.00 1.64
CA ALA A 95 -6.79 17.98 1.25
C ALA A 95 -7.24 19.34 0.70
N GLY A 96 -8.00 19.33 -0.38
CA GLY A 96 -8.28 20.57 -1.11
C GLY A 96 -8.95 20.39 -2.44
N THR A 97 -8.98 21.47 -3.21
CA THR A 97 -9.41 21.47 -4.60
C THR A 97 -8.29 22.02 -5.46
N TYR A 98 -8.02 21.36 -6.57
CA TYR A 98 -6.87 21.62 -7.41
C TYR A 98 -7.25 21.73 -8.89
N ASP A 99 -6.49 22.56 -9.58
CA ASP A 99 -6.45 22.63 -11.03
C ASP A 99 -5.14 21.98 -11.50
N LEU A 100 -5.22 21.07 -12.46
CA LEU A 100 -4.09 20.42 -13.10
C LEU A 100 -3.89 21.01 -14.50
N THR A 101 -2.68 21.46 -14.81
CA THR A 101 -2.32 22.06 -16.11
C THR A 101 -1.21 21.27 -16.78
N LEU A 102 -1.45 20.83 -18.01
CA LEU A 102 -0.46 20.18 -18.89
C LEU A 102 -0.07 21.16 -19.99
N SER A 103 1.24 21.41 -20.12
CA SER A 103 1.82 22.00 -21.32
C SER A 103 2.13 20.87 -22.29
N THR A 104 1.55 20.90 -23.49
CA THR A 104 1.74 19.84 -24.48
C THR A 104 2.11 20.41 -25.84
N ALA A 105 2.66 19.57 -26.72
CA ALA A 105 2.88 19.90 -28.13
C ALA A 105 1.59 20.27 -28.88
N LYS A 106 0.42 19.87 -28.36
CA LYS A 106 -0.91 20.11 -28.93
C LYS A 106 -1.63 21.32 -28.31
N GLY A 107 -0.99 22.03 -27.38
CA GLY A 107 -1.57 23.16 -26.65
C GLY A 107 -1.65 22.92 -25.14
N THR A 108 -2.22 23.88 -24.42
CA THR A 108 -2.38 23.79 -22.96
C THR A 108 -3.69 23.09 -22.63
N VAL A 109 -3.63 22.08 -21.75
CA VAL A 109 -4.80 21.36 -21.24
C VAL A 109 -4.93 21.66 -19.76
N VAL A 110 -6.12 22.08 -19.32
CA VAL A 110 -6.40 22.35 -17.91
C VAL A 110 -7.58 21.50 -17.47
N GLN A 111 -7.41 20.74 -16.39
CA GLN A 111 -8.47 20.07 -15.66
C GLN A 111 -8.68 20.79 -14.34
N SER A 112 -9.74 21.61 -14.24
CA SER A 112 -10.01 22.44 -13.06
C SER A 112 -10.99 21.79 -12.10
N GLY A 113 -10.83 22.07 -10.80
CA GLY A 113 -11.80 21.70 -9.77
C GLY A 113 -11.74 20.24 -9.32
N ILE A 114 -10.56 19.63 -9.30
CA ILE A 114 -10.37 18.26 -8.82
C ILE A 114 -10.31 18.25 -7.28
N PRO A 115 -11.27 17.61 -6.57
CA PRO A 115 -11.21 17.47 -5.13
C PRO A 115 -10.18 16.40 -4.72
N VAL A 116 -9.45 16.64 -3.62
CA VAL A 116 -8.52 15.70 -2.99
C VAL A 116 -8.88 15.57 -1.51
N SER A 117 -9.13 14.35 -1.04
CA SER A 117 -9.38 14.08 0.39
C SER A 117 -8.08 13.82 1.17
N ALA A 118 -8.10 14.10 2.48
CA ALA A 118 -7.04 13.67 3.39
C ALA A 118 -7.11 12.16 3.61
N GLN A 119 -5.99 11.57 4.03
CA GLN A 119 -6.00 10.21 4.57
C GLN A 119 -6.72 10.14 5.92
N ASP A 120 -7.41 9.03 6.17
CA ASP A 120 -7.94 8.70 7.49
C ASP A 120 -6.80 8.27 8.43
N ARG A 121 -6.40 9.20 9.30
CA ARG A 121 -5.36 8.99 10.33
C ARG A 121 -5.92 8.47 11.66
N SER A 122 -7.10 7.85 11.66
CA SER A 122 -7.61 7.14 12.84
C SER A 122 -6.66 6.00 13.22
N GLY A 123 -6.58 5.65 14.51
CA GLY A 123 -5.79 4.50 14.95
C GLY A 123 -4.54 4.82 15.77
N TYR A 124 -3.95 3.77 16.31
CA TYR A 124 -2.82 3.88 17.23
C TYR A 124 -1.51 4.37 16.60
N ALA A 125 -1.33 4.23 15.28
CA ALA A 125 -0.13 4.76 14.62
C ALA A 125 -0.04 6.28 14.81
N HIS A 126 -1.18 6.99 14.82
CA HIS A 126 -1.27 8.44 14.95
C HIS A 126 -1.64 8.93 16.36
N PHE A 127 -2.04 8.03 17.27
CA PHE A 127 -2.45 8.41 18.62
C PHE A 127 -1.31 9.15 19.36
N GLN A 128 -1.58 10.41 19.71
CA GLN A 128 -0.62 11.34 20.33
C GLN A 128 0.70 11.45 19.55
N TYR A 129 0.62 11.44 18.22
CA TYR A 129 1.78 11.54 17.34
C TYR A 129 1.46 12.43 16.14
N THR A 130 2.12 13.59 16.08
CA THR A 130 1.86 14.63 15.07
C THR A 130 3.04 14.88 14.14
N GLU A 131 4.11 14.08 14.24
CA GLU A 131 5.26 14.19 13.33
C GLU A 131 4.95 13.60 11.94
N GLY A 132 3.82 12.90 11.79
CA GLY A 132 3.48 12.11 10.61
C GLY A 132 4.18 10.75 10.58
N VAL A 133 3.48 9.71 10.11
CA VAL A 133 4.00 8.34 9.99
C VAL A 133 4.62 8.15 8.60
N GLY A 134 5.77 7.49 8.55
CA GLY A 134 6.53 7.31 7.31
C GLY A 134 7.29 8.59 6.92
N ALA A 135 7.44 8.85 5.63
CA ALA A 135 8.14 10.00 5.08
C ALA A 135 7.23 11.22 4.84
N TYR A 136 5.96 11.15 5.25
CA TYR A 136 4.98 12.22 5.11
C TYR A 136 4.61 12.86 6.45
N GLN A 137 4.22 14.13 6.41
CA GLN A 137 3.63 14.87 7.53
C GLN A 137 2.12 14.60 7.59
N ASP A 138 1.47 14.96 8.70
CA ASP A 138 0.01 14.84 8.83
C ASP A 138 -0.78 15.75 7.88
N SER A 139 -0.11 16.73 7.26
CA SER A 139 -0.69 17.57 6.21
C SER A 139 -0.77 16.87 4.84
N GLY A 140 -0.17 15.68 4.70
CA GLY A 140 0.00 14.98 3.43
C GLY A 140 1.21 15.42 2.62
N LEU A 141 1.91 16.48 3.03
CA LEU A 141 3.18 16.89 2.40
C LEU A 141 4.32 15.98 2.83
N LEU A 142 5.32 15.83 1.96
CA LEU A 142 6.59 15.18 2.32
C LEU A 142 7.24 15.87 3.53
N LYS A 143 7.90 15.09 4.38
CA LYS A 143 8.81 15.63 5.38
C LYS A 143 9.98 16.36 4.69
N PRO A 144 10.55 17.40 5.32
CA PRO A 144 11.74 18.07 4.78
C PRO A 144 12.86 17.08 4.47
N ASP A 145 13.63 17.37 3.41
CA ASP A 145 14.74 16.56 2.93
C ASP A 145 14.40 15.12 2.52
N ALA A 146 13.11 14.77 2.36
CA ALA A 146 12.72 13.43 1.92
C ALA A 146 13.32 13.11 0.54
N VAL A 147 13.93 11.91 0.43
CA VAL A 147 14.42 11.36 -0.83
C VAL A 147 13.37 10.42 -1.40
N ILE A 148 13.09 10.57 -2.69
CA ILE A 148 12.12 9.76 -3.43
C ILE A 148 12.86 8.86 -4.40
N LEU A 149 12.58 7.57 -4.37
CA LEU A 149 13.05 6.60 -5.35
C LEU A 149 11.86 6.08 -6.16
N TYR A 150 11.92 6.26 -7.48
CA TYR A 150 10.96 5.69 -8.42
C TYR A 150 11.44 4.31 -8.88
N VAL A 151 10.64 3.28 -8.60
CA VAL A 151 10.99 1.88 -8.85
C VAL A 151 10.00 1.28 -9.83
N THR A 152 10.51 0.87 -10.99
CA THR A 152 9.83 0.07 -12.01
C THR A 152 10.50 -1.30 -12.10
N ASP A 153 9.87 -2.26 -12.77
CA ASP A 153 10.50 -3.57 -13.01
C ASP A 153 11.83 -3.43 -13.78
N GLU A 154 11.90 -2.46 -14.69
CA GLU A 154 13.06 -2.19 -15.54
C GLU A 154 14.25 -1.62 -14.76
N ASN A 155 13.97 -0.74 -13.79
CA ASN A 155 15.03 0.01 -13.11
C ASN A 155 15.36 -0.52 -11.70
N LYS A 156 14.60 -1.49 -11.16
CA LYS A 156 14.70 -1.96 -9.77
C LYS A 156 16.12 -2.34 -9.33
N ASP A 157 16.96 -2.85 -10.22
CA ASP A 157 18.36 -3.23 -9.90
C ASP A 157 19.38 -2.11 -10.14
N SER A 158 18.93 -0.94 -10.59
CA SER A 158 19.76 0.22 -10.97
C SER A 158 19.44 1.53 -10.22
N VAL A 159 18.27 1.63 -9.57
CA VAL A 159 17.95 2.78 -8.70
C VAL A 159 18.99 2.95 -7.60
N SER A 160 19.30 4.18 -7.19
CA SER A 160 20.33 4.44 -6.20
C SER A 160 19.95 5.53 -5.21
N VAL A 161 20.48 5.43 -3.99
CA VAL A 161 20.37 6.47 -2.96
C VAL A 161 21.73 6.73 -2.32
N THR A 162 21.97 7.99 -1.95
CA THR A 162 23.20 8.45 -1.32
C THR A 162 22.88 9.14 0.00
N SER A 163 23.50 8.70 1.11
CA SER A 163 23.39 9.39 2.41
C SER A 163 24.29 10.63 2.48
N LYS A 164 24.07 11.49 3.48
CA LYS A 164 24.85 12.75 3.65
C LYS A 164 26.35 12.53 3.84
N ASP A 165 26.77 11.34 4.28
CA ASP A 165 28.17 10.96 4.40
C ASP A 165 28.83 10.49 3.08
N GLY A 166 28.09 10.49 1.98
CA GLY A 166 28.55 10.09 0.64
C GLY A 166 28.48 8.59 0.36
N THR A 167 27.88 7.79 1.24
CA THR A 167 27.65 6.36 0.96
C THR A 167 26.54 6.19 -0.07
N THR A 168 26.82 5.55 -1.20
CA THR A 168 25.82 5.23 -2.24
C THR A 168 25.56 3.73 -2.32
N VAL A 169 24.29 3.34 -2.43
CA VAL A 169 23.87 1.95 -2.70
C VAL A 169 22.94 1.92 -3.91
N THR A 170 23.11 0.90 -4.76
CA THR A 170 22.36 0.70 -6.01
C THR A 170 21.59 -0.62 -5.98
N GLY A 171 20.38 -0.61 -6.55
CA GLY A 171 19.42 -1.71 -6.61
C GLY A 171 18.52 -1.73 -5.37
N ILE A 172 17.21 -1.69 -5.56
CA ILE A 172 16.23 -1.55 -4.48
C ILE A 172 16.29 -2.70 -3.47
N GLY A 173 16.53 -3.93 -3.93
CA GLY A 173 16.73 -5.07 -3.02
C GLY A 173 17.98 -4.91 -2.16
N ASN A 174 19.09 -4.39 -2.73
CA ASN A 174 20.27 -4.05 -1.93
C ASN A 174 20.01 -2.86 -1.00
N ILE A 175 19.29 -1.82 -1.43
CA ILE A 175 18.99 -0.64 -0.61
C ILE A 175 18.17 -1.02 0.62
N LEU A 176 17.09 -1.80 0.43
CA LEU A 176 16.15 -2.11 1.52
C LEU A 176 16.62 -3.29 2.38
N ASN A 177 17.35 -4.27 1.85
CA ASN A 177 17.72 -5.46 2.62
C ASN A 177 19.00 -5.26 3.46
N SER A 178 18.95 -4.42 4.50
CA SER A 178 20.10 -4.18 5.37
C SER A 178 20.48 -5.37 6.27
N ALA A 179 19.63 -6.39 6.41
CA ALA A 179 20.02 -7.65 7.05
C ALA A 179 21.05 -8.44 6.22
N GLY A 180 21.07 -8.24 4.89
CA GLY A 180 21.98 -8.93 3.97
C GLY A 180 23.35 -8.28 3.82
N GLN A 181 23.60 -7.13 4.46
CA GLN A 181 24.88 -6.41 4.37
C GLN A 181 26.05 -7.22 4.92
N ASP A 182 27.28 -6.87 4.51
CA ASP A 182 28.49 -7.31 5.22
C ASP A 182 28.57 -6.61 6.58
N ALA A 183 28.33 -7.36 7.64
CA ALA A 183 28.44 -6.91 9.03
C ALA A 183 29.90 -6.98 9.55
N GLY A 184 30.85 -7.40 8.72
CA GLY A 184 32.27 -7.46 8.99
C GLY A 184 32.90 -8.78 8.53
N GLY A 185 34.03 -8.69 7.82
CA GLY A 185 34.81 -9.85 7.40
C GLY A 185 34.21 -10.63 6.24
N GLY A 186 33.38 -9.99 5.40
CA GLY A 186 32.73 -10.61 4.25
C GLY A 186 31.55 -11.48 4.62
N LYS A 187 30.81 -11.13 5.71
CA LYS A 187 29.73 -11.96 6.23
C LYS A 187 28.51 -11.18 6.72
N THR A 188 27.33 -11.75 6.53
CA THR A 188 26.09 -11.24 7.14
C THR A 188 26.13 -11.36 8.65
N SER A 189 25.23 -10.67 9.36
CA SER A 189 25.09 -10.83 10.82
C SER A 189 24.72 -12.27 11.22
N GLY A 190 24.11 -13.03 10.30
CA GLY A 190 23.82 -14.46 10.45
C GLY A 190 25.00 -15.39 10.13
N GLY A 191 26.16 -14.83 9.74
CA GLY A 191 27.39 -15.57 9.48
C GLY A 191 27.53 -16.15 8.06
N SER A 192 26.58 -15.89 7.14
CA SER A 192 26.72 -16.28 5.73
C SER A 192 27.81 -15.48 5.04
N THR A 193 28.59 -16.10 4.15
CA THR A 193 29.57 -15.42 3.28
C THR A 193 28.94 -14.85 1.99
N VAL A 194 27.63 -15.00 1.80
CA VAL A 194 26.89 -14.44 0.67
C VAL A 194 26.15 -13.20 1.16
N THR A 195 26.73 -12.03 0.91
CA THR A 195 26.22 -10.72 1.31
C THR A 195 25.67 -9.97 0.10
N ASN A 196 24.76 -9.03 0.35
CA ASN A 196 24.39 -8.03 -0.65
C ASN A 196 25.31 -6.80 -0.52
N THR A 197 25.07 -5.79 -1.35
CA THR A 197 25.87 -4.55 -1.37
C THR A 197 25.29 -3.44 -0.50
N ASN A 198 24.31 -3.76 0.37
CA ASN A 198 23.84 -2.80 1.36
C ASN A 198 25.04 -2.35 2.20
N SER A 199 25.27 -1.04 2.29
CA SER A 199 26.40 -0.45 3.01
C SER A 199 25.93 0.31 4.25
N GLY A 200 24.93 -0.24 4.95
CA GLY A 200 24.29 0.39 6.11
C GLY A 200 23.38 1.57 5.76
N ILE A 201 22.98 1.69 4.50
CA ILE A 201 22.33 2.89 3.95
C ILE A 201 21.03 3.26 4.68
N ILE A 202 20.19 2.28 5.02
CA ILE A 202 18.94 2.49 5.76
C ILE A 202 19.19 3.16 7.12
N ARG A 203 20.21 2.69 7.84
CA ARG A 203 20.58 3.28 9.14
C ARG A 203 21.14 4.68 8.97
N LYS A 204 21.99 4.88 7.96
CA LYS A 204 22.61 6.19 7.68
C LYS A 204 21.57 7.27 7.37
N LEU A 205 20.58 6.96 6.53
CA LEU A 205 19.46 7.87 6.24
C LEU A 205 18.64 8.20 7.50
N ALA A 206 18.40 7.19 8.35
CA ALA A 206 17.70 7.41 9.61
C ALA A 206 18.50 8.30 10.59
N GLU A 207 19.82 8.07 10.72
CA GLU A 207 20.73 8.80 11.61
C GLU A 207 20.95 10.25 11.14
N ASP A 208 20.96 10.50 9.83
CA ASP A 208 21.18 11.83 9.26
C ASP A 208 19.87 12.63 9.03
N GLY A 209 18.73 12.03 9.41
CA GLY A 209 17.41 12.64 9.41
C GLY A 209 16.79 12.77 8.02
N THR A 210 17.16 11.90 7.07
CA THR A 210 16.63 11.86 5.69
C THR A 210 15.49 10.85 5.59
N PRO A 211 14.21 11.29 5.46
CA PRO A 211 13.09 10.40 5.18
C PRO A 211 13.25 9.74 3.80
N LEU A 212 12.73 8.53 3.65
CA LEU A 212 12.84 7.77 2.41
C LEU A 212 11.45 7.37 1.89
N VAL A 213 11.17 7.73 0.64
CA VAL A 213 9.97 7.31 -0.09
C VAL A 213 10.37 6.38 -1.22
N ILE A 214 9.70 5.25 -1.32
CA ILE A 214 9.84 4.30 -2.43
C ILE A 214 8.52 4.28 -3.17
N ARG A 215 8.50 4.82 -4.38
CA ARG A 215 7.34 4.87 -5.28
C ARG A 215 7.41 3.69 -6.26
N ILE A 216 6.54 2.72 -6.07
CA ILE A 216 6.41 1.53 -6.93
C ILE A 216 5.49 1.89 -8.11
N ILE A 217 5.96 1.62 -9.32
CA ILE A 217 5.22 1.91 -10.57
C ILE A 217 5.11 0.62 -11.37
N GLY A 218 3.86 0.23 -11.66
CA GLY A 218 3.56 -1.01 -12.35
C GLY A 218 3.89 -2.24 -11.52
N ASP A 219 4.04 -3.38 -12.22
CA ASP A 219 4.29 -4.67 -11.61
C ASP A 219 5.79 -4.95 -11.44
N VAL A 220 6.29 -4.85 -10.21
CA VAL A 220 7.71 -4.99 -9.89
C VAL A 220 7.98 -6.39 -9.35
N THR A 221 8.64 -7.22 -10.16
CA THR A 221 9.04 -8.57 -9.76
C THR A 221 10.28 -8.54 -8.86
N ALA A 222 10.50 -9.61 -8.08
CA ALA A 222 11.58 -9.71 -7.10
C ALA A 222 12.96 -9.18 -7.59
N PRO A 223 13.51 -8.11 -6.99
CA PRO A 223 14.84 -7.57 -7.32
C PRO A 223 15.99 -8.43 -6.77
N TYR A 224 17.21 -8.19 -7.26
CA TYR A 224 18.42 -8.77 -6.69
C TYR A 224 18.71 -8.21 -5.28
N GLY A 225 19.31 -9.04 -4.42
CA GLY A 225 19.80 -8.62 -3.10
C GLY A 225 18.85 -8.92 -1.93
N LEU A 226 17.70 -9.53 -2.20
CA LEU A 226 16.74 -10.03 -1.20
C LEU A 226 17.23 -11.33 -0.52
N THR A 227 16.60 -11.71 0.60
CA THR A 227 16.92 -12.97 1.29
C THR A 227 16.78 -14.18 0.38
N ALA A 228 17.67 -15.16 0.53
CA ALA A 228 17.61 -16.39 -0.25
C ALA A 228 16.69 -17.45 0.41
N TYR A 229 16.10 -18.30 -0.43
CA TYR A 229 15.29 -19.44 0.00
C TYR A 229 16.08 -20.38 0.92
N ASN A 230 15.51 -20.68 2.09
CA ASN A 230 15.94 -21.71 3.04
C ASN A 230 17.44 -21.70 3.39
N THR A 231 18.05 -20.52 3.43
CA THR A 231 19.47 -20.32 3.72
C THR A 231 19.66 -19.01 4.48
N THR A 232 20.85 -18.79 5.03
CA THR A 232 21.21 -17.53 5.71
C THR A 232 21.81 -16.48 4.76
N ASP A 233 21.79 -16.76 3.47
CA ASP A 233 22.37 -15.89 2.43
C ASP A 233 21.52 -14.64 2.27
N PHE A 234 22.18 -13.51 2.02
CA PHE A 234 21.55 -12.19 1.94
C PHE A 234 20.68 -11.87 3.17
N GLY A 235 21.01 -12.40 4.36
CA GLY A 235 20.26 -12.16 5.58
C GLY A 235 18.98 -12.98 5.73
N GLY A 236 18.82 -14.06 4.95
CA GLY A 236 17.74 -15.03 5.11
C GLY A 236 17.85 -15.89 6.37
N ALA A 237 16.93 -16.84 6.52
CA ALA A 237 17.01 -17.89 7.52
C ALA A 237 16.65 -19.26 6.93
N LYS A 238 17.08 -20.32 7.60
CA LYS A 238 16.61 -21.69 7.32
C LYS A 238 15.16 -21.82 7.78
N GLY A 239 14.31 -22.44 6.96
CA GLY A 239 12.85 -22.49 7.17
C GLY A 239 12.09 -21.35 6.49
N ASP A 240 12.78 -20.33 5.99
CA ASP A 240 12.15 -19.23 5.26
C ASP A 240 12.10 -19.53 3.75
N ASN A 241 11.03 -19.11 3.08
CA ASN A 241 10.87 -19.15 1.64
C ASN A 241 11.71 -18.07 0.90
N GLY A 242 12.25 -17.09 1.62
CA GLY A 242 13.13 -16.05 1.06
C GLY A 242 12.38 -14.89 0.40
N CYS A 243 13.05 -14.14 -0.47
CA CYS A 243 12.52 -12.99 -1.21
C CYS A 243 12.04 -11.82 -0.32
N MET A 244 12.71 -11.59 0.82
CA MET A 244 12.39 -10.50 1.73
C MET A 244 13.42 -9.37 1.68
N ALA A 245 12.95 -8.14 1.69
CA ALA A 245 13.74 -6.96 2.02
C ALA A 245 13.68 -6.70 3.53
N ARG A 246 14.70 -7.16 4.27
CA ARG A 246 14.75 -7.03 5.73
C ARG A 246 15.49 -5.75 6.13
N MET A 247 14.73 -4.70 6.39
CA MET A 247 15.16 -3.36 6.77
C MET A 247 15.38 -3.27 8.28
N LYS A 248 16.63 -3.39 8.72
CA LYS A 248 17.04 -3.11 10.08
C LYS A 248 17.34 -1.63 10.28
N SER A 249 16.93 -1.10 11.43
CA SER A 249 17.41 0.18 11.97
C SER A 249 17.08 1.37 11.06
N GLY A 250 15.92 1.35 10.40
CA GLY A 250 15.40 2.47 9.61
C GLY A 250 14.52 3.43 10.41
N LYS A 251 14.17 4.58 9.83
CA LYS A 251 13.20 5.53 10.37
C LYS A 251 12.60 6.36 9.23
N ASP A 252 11.32 6.73 9.36
CA ASP A 252 10.63 7.63 8.42
C ASP A 252 10.66 7.11 6.97
N ILE A 253 10.21 5.87 6.79
CA ILE A 253 10.19 5.18 5.50
C ILE A 253 8.74 4.98 5.03
N THR A 254 8.43 5.42 3.82
CA THR A 254 7.17 5.12 3.13
C THR A 254 7.45 4.27 1.90
N ILE A 255 6.70 3.17 1.74
CA ILE A 255 6.62 2.40 0.50
C ILE A 255 5.21 2.60 -0.06
N GLU A 256 5.10 3.24 -1.21
CA GLU A 256 3.81 3.60 -1.81
C GLU A 256 3.71 3.16 -3.27
N GLY A 257 2.54 2.69 -3.67
CA GLY A 257 2.23 2.49 -5.08
C GLY A 257 1.72 3.78 -5.74
N ILE A 258 2.10 3.97 -7.01
CA ILE A 258 1.56 5.05 -7.85
C ILE A 258 0.55 4.48 -8.84
N GLY A 259 -0.60 5.14 -8.93
CA GLY A 259 -1.68 4.69 -9.79
C GLY A 259 -2.38 3.45 -9.27
N THR A 260 -2.92 2.67 -10.21
CA THR A 260 -3.84 1.54 -9.94
C THR A 260 -3.23 0.18 -10.30
N ASP A 261 -1.99 0.17 -10.77
CA ASP A 261 -1.25 -0.99 -11.28
C ASP A 261 0.04 -1.27 -10.49
N ALA A 262 0.30 -0.54 -9.41
CA ALA A 262 1.46 -0.75 -8.56
C ALA A 262 1.37 -2.10 -7.81
N CYS A 263 2.27 -3.00 -8.15
CA CYS A 263 2.28 -4.36 -7.64
C CYS A 263 3.69 -4.79 -7.21
N ILE A 264 3.75 -5.50 -6.09
CA ILE A 264 4.90 -6.22 -5.59
C ILE A 264 4.69 -7.70 -5.91
N ASP A 265 5.46 -8.22 -6.87
CA ASP A 265 5.30 -9.59 -7.36
C ASP A 265 6.47 -10.50 -6.95
N GLY A 266 6.19 -11.42 -6.01
CA GLY A 266 7.13 -12.45 -5.60
C GLY A 266 8.12 -12.04 -4.51
N TRP A 267 7.90 -10.92 -3.82
CA TRP A 267 8.76 -10.45 -2.72
C TRP A 267 8.00 -9.63 -1.67
N GLY A 268 8.62 -9.39 -0.52
CA GLY A 268 7.98 -8.69 0.59
C GLY A 268 8.93 -7.81 1.40
N PHE A 269 8.37 -7.09 2.37
CA PHE A 269 9.09 -6.13 3.21
C PHE A 269 9.10 -6.56 4.67
N HIS A 270 10.20 -6.31 5.38
CA HIS A 270 10.26 -6.53 6.81
C HIS A 270 10.98 -5.38 7.51
N PHE A 271 10.24 -4.60 8.31
CA PHE A 271 10.80 -3.53 9.15
C PHE A 271 11.22 -4.07 10.50
N ILE A 272 12.49 -3.83 10.87
CA ILE A 272 13.10 -4.45 12.05
C ILE A 272 13.74 -3.39 12.94
N CYS A 273 13.35 -3.39 14.21
CA CYS A 273 14.04 -2.68 15.29
C CYS A 273 14.95 -3.67 16.03
N GLU A 274 16.22 -3.31 16.26
CA GLU A 274 17.20 -4.19 16.91
C GLU A 274 17.83 -3.53 18.14
N ASP A 275 18.27 -4.34 19.10
CA ASP A 275 18.87 -3.87 20.36
C ASP A 275 20.10 -2.96 20.18
N ALA A 276 20.77 -3.05 19.02
CA ALA A 276 21.91 -2.21 18.71
C ALA A 276 21.53 -0.76 18.35
N ALA A 277 20.26 -0.51 17.99
CA ALA A 277 19.74 0.80 17.63
C ALA A 277 18.26 0.96 18.04
N PRO A 278 17.94 0.89 19.35
CA PRO A 278 16.56 0.86 19.85
C PRO A 278 15.79 2.17 19.67
N GLU A 279 16.50 3.26 19.36
CA GLU A 279 15.91 4.57 19.04
C GLU A 279 15.50 4.69 17.56
N LEU A 280 15.91 3.73 16.72
CA LEU A 280 15.48 3.58 15.33
C LEU A 280 14.32 2.55 15.28
N GLY A 281 13.91 2.12 14.09
CA GLY A 281 12.82 1.15 13.95
C GLY A 281 11.44 1.77 14.17
N LYS A 282 11.23 3.04 13.77
CA LYS A 282 9.95 3.73 13.96
C LYS A 282 9.53 4.56 12.77
N SER A 283 8.23 4.80 12.63
CA SER A 283 7.63 5.62 11.57
C SER A 283 7.76 4.94 10.20
N PHE A 284 6.89 3.96 9.96
CA PHE A 284 6.86 3.16 8.73
C PHE A 284 5.47 3.14 8.12
N GLU A 285 5.40 3.37 6.81
CA GLU A 285 4.15 3.41 6.06
C GLU A 285 4.24 2.50 4.83
N VAL A 286 3.20 1.70 4.59
CA VAL A 286 3.05 0.92 3.35
C VAL A 286 1.64 1.12 2.82
N ARG A 287 1.53 1.62 1.58
CA ARG A 287 0.23 1.99 1.02
C ARG A 287 0.08 1.79 -0.48
N ASN A 288 -1.15 1.59 -0.91
CA ASN A 288 -1.53 1.53 -2.32
C ASN A 288 -0.77 0.45 -3.12
N LEU A 289 -0.50 -0.72 -2.52
CA LEU A 289 0.21 -1.81 -3.19
C LEU A 289 -0.67 -3.06 -3.28
N ALA A 290 -0.68 -3.68 -4.47
CA ALA A 290 -1.05 -5.07 -4.59
C ALA A 290 0.17 -5.96 -4.27
N PHE A 291 -0.03 -6.99 -3.46
CA PHE A 291 0.97 -8.02 -3.17
C PHE A 291 0.52 -9.32 -3.84
N ARG A 292 1.35 -9.84 -4.76
CA ARG A 292 1.08 -11.07 -5.49
C ARG A 292 2.27 -12.01 -5.40
N ASN A 293 1.99 -13.32 -5.37
CA ASN A 293 2.98 -14.40 -5.38
C ASN A 293 4.06 -14.30 -4.29
N VAL A 294 3.85 -13.52 -3.23
CA VAL A 294 4.86 -13.28 -2.19
C VAL A 294 5.09 -14.56 -1.38
N PRO A 295 6.29 -15.14 -1.37
CA PRO A 295 6.47 -16.49 -0.86
C PRO A 295 6.62 -16.55 0.67
N GLU A 296 7.00 -15.46 1.32
CA GLU A 296 7.14 -15.32 2.79
C GLU A 296 6.11 -14.29 3.31
N ASP A 297 6.37 -13.63 4.43
CA ASP A 297 5.59 -12.49 4.91
C ASP A 297 5.48 -11.40 3.83
N ALA A 298 4.28 -10.93 3.46
CA ALA A 298 4.20 -9.81 2.52
C ALA A 298 4.68 -8.50 3.15
N VAL A 299 4.23 -8.23 4.39
CA VAL A 299 4.75 -7.14 5.23
C VAL A 299 4.96 -7.64 6.66
N GLY A 300 6.19 -7.58 7.16
CA GLY A 300 6.55 -7.90 8.54
C GLY A 300 7.02 -6.68 9.32
N MET A 301 6.70 -6.64 10.61
CA MET A 301 7.28 -5.72 11.57
C MET A 301 7.76 -6.49 12.81
N GLU A 302 9.02 -6.32 13.18
CA GLU A 302 9.62 -7.06 14.30
C GLU A 302 10.56 -6.19 15.14
N GLY A 303 10.28 -6.09 16.43
CA GLY A 303 11.24 -5.59 17.43
C GLY A 303 11.99 -6.72 18.14
N ALA A 304 12.75 -6.35 19.17
CA ALA A 304 13.50 -7.25 20.04
C ALA A 304 12.92 -7.30 21.46
N GLN A 305 13.06 -8.45 22.12
CA GLN A 305 12.60 -8.66 23.49
C GLN A 305 13.58 -9.54 24.25
N ALA A 306 13.84 -9.19 25.50
CA ALA A 306 14.59 -10.01 26.46
C ALA A 306 13.74 -10.21 27.72
N GLY A 307 13.41 -11.48 28.02
CA GLY A 307 12.50 -11.81 29.12
C GLY A 307 11.13 -11.15 28.93
N ASP A 308 10.66 -10.41 29.95
CA ASP A 308 9.37 -9.72 29.96
C ASP A 308 9.46 -8.24 29.54
N THR A 309 10.53 -7.85 28.84
CA THR A 309 10.78 -6.47 28.40
C THR A 309 11.04 -6.43 26.90
N VAL A 310 10.26 -5.63 26.16
CA VAL A 310 10.59 -5.24 24.78
C VAL A 310 11.78 -4.29 24.86
N THR A 311 12.93 -4.73 24.36
CA THR A 311 14.22 -4.02 24.48
C THR A 311 14.50 -3.10 23.30
N ALA A 312 13.93 -3.41 22.13
CA ALA A 312 13.92 -2.55 20.96
C ALA A 312 12.55 -2.66 20.30
N SER A 313 11.73 -1.63 20.40
CA SER A 313 10.35 -1.66 19.95
C SER A 313 10.26 -1.19 18.51
N VAL A 314 9.59 -1.96 17.64
CA VAL A 314 9.16 -1.45 16.33
C VAL A 314 7.92 -0.59 16.51
N GLU A 315 7.93 0.66 16.05
CA GLU A 315 6.90 1.64 16.43
C GLU A 315 6.31 2.43 15.27
N ARG A 316 5.08 2.94 15.46
CA ARG A 316 4.42 3.88 14.53
C ARG A 316 4.37 3.32 13.11
N CYS A 317 3.74 2.16 12.98
CA CYS A 317 3.60 1.46 11.70
C CYS A 317 2.18 1.64 11.17
N TRP A 318 2.04 2.05 9.91
CA TRP A 318 0.76 2.26 9.25
C TRP A 318 0.71 1.54 7.91
N ILE A 319 -0.10 0.49 7.84
CA ILE A 319 -0.21 -0.37 6.66
C ILE A 319 -1.64 -0.23 6.17
N HIS A 320 -1.85 0.44 5.03
CA HIS A 320 -3.19 0.83 4.61
C HIS A 320 -3.43 0.88 3.11
N HIS A 321 -4.66 0.64 2.68
CA HIS A 321 -5.04 0.66 1.25
C HIS A 321 -4.19 -0.28 0.39
N ASN A 322 -3.86 -1.45 0.91
CA ASN A 322 -3.15 -2.50 0.17
C ASN A 322 -4.08 -3.67 -0.15
N GLU A 323 -3.71 -4.48 -1.13
CA GLU A 323 -4.41 -5.70 -1.49
C GLU A 323 -3.45 -6.88 -1.44
N PHE A 324 -3.76 -7.86 -0.60
CA PHE A 324 -2.93 -9.05 -0.39
C PHE A 324 -3.62 -10.26 -0.99
N TYR A 325 -2.99 -10.86 -2.01
CA TYR A 325 -3.52 -12.04 -2.69
C TYR A 325 -2.70 -13.28 -2.33
N VAL A 326 -3.38 -14.33 -1.88
CA VAL A 326 -2.72 -15.57 -1.47
C VAL A 326 -1.83 -16.14 -2.61
N PRO A 327 -0.56 -16.47 -2.33
CA PRO A 327 0.31 -17.12 -3.30
C PRO A 327 0.06 -18.63 -3.34
N ASN A 328 0.61 -19.30 -4.37
CA ASN A 328 0.71 -20.76 -4.40
C ASN A 328 2.17 -21.18 -4.57
N ILE A 329 2.78 -21.69 -3.51
CA ILE A 329 4.21 -22.04 -3.43
C ILE A 329 4.38 -23.54 -3.60
N ALA A 330 4.93 -23.95 -4.74
CA ALA A 330 5.09 -25.37 -5.10
C ALA A 330 6.05 -26.12 -4.17
N ASN A 331 7.16 -25.47 -3.77
CA ASN A 331 8.21 -26.06 -2.95
C ASN A 331 8.52 -25.15 -1.74
N PRO A 332 7.64 -25.09 -0.74
CA PRO A 332 7.89 -24.25 0.42
C PRO A 332 8.96 -24.88 1.31
N ALA A 333 9.70 -24.05 2.03
CA ALA A 333 10.71 -24.45 3.00
C ALA A 333 10.08 -25.25 4.15
N GLU A 334 8.85 -24.90 4.54
CA GLU A 334 8.03 -25.59 5.52
C GLU A 334 6.66 -25.94 4.95
N SER A 335 6.10 -27.09 5.33
CA SER A 335 4.91 -27.65 4.68
C SER A 335 3.65 -26.79 4.80
N ASP A 336 3.57 -25.96 5.83
CA ASP A 336 2.47 -25.05 6.15
C ASP A 336 2.64 -23.66 5.51
N LYS A 337 3.67 -23.47 4.66
CA LYS A 337 3.92 -22.24 3.90
C LYS A 337 3.62 -22.36 2.39
N LYS A 338 2.79 -23.34 2.00
CA LYS A 338 2.32 -23.51 0.59
C LYS A 338 1.51 -22.32 0.08
N GLN A 339 0.93 -21.54 0.98
CA GLN A 339 0.13 -20.36 0.69
C GLN A 339 0.82 -19.10 1.19
N GLY A 340 2.17 -19.09 1.20
CA GLY A 340 2.98 -18.06 1.84
C GLY A 340 3.04 -18.26 3.36
N ASP A 341 3.69 -17.34 4.07
CA ASP A 341 3.60 -17.25 5.53
C ASP A 341 2.56 -16.18 5.93
N GLY A 342 2.94 -15.07 6.58
CA GLY A 342 2.00 -13.99 6.94
C GLY A 342 1.62 -13.09 5.77
N ALA A 343 0.40 -12.54 5.75
CA ALA A 343 0.13 -11.38 4.88
C ALA A 343 0.73 -10.11 5.51
N CYS A 344 0.31 -9.78 6.74
CA CYS A 344 0.86 -8.65 7.48
C CYS A 344 1.01 -8.97 8.98
N ASP A 345 2.25 -9.12 9.42
CA ASP A 345 2.63 -9.61 10.74
C ASP A 345 3.25 -8.51 11.61
N PHE A 346 2.90 -8.46 12.90
CA PHE A 346 3.40 -7.48 13.87
C PHE A 346 3.90 -8.14 15.16
N LYS A 347 5.18 -8.00 15.49
CA LYS A 347 5.83 -8.72 16.59
C LYS A 347 6.68 -7.75 17.42
N ARG A 348 6.53 -7.76 18.76
CA ARG A 348 7.43 -7.03 19.69
C ARG A 348 7.50 -5.52 19.41
N GLY A 349 6.36 -4.86 19.26
CA GLY A 349 6.28 -3.44 18.95
C GLY A 349 5.07 -2.75 19.57
N GLN A 350 4.90 -1.46 19.27
CA GLN A 350 3.71 -0.71 19.66
C GLN A 350 3.30 0.39 18.68
N TYR A 351 2.04 0.84 18.77
CA TYR A 351 1.48 1.89 17.91
C TYR A 351 1.39 1.47 16.44
N PHE A 352 0.58 0.45 16.19
CA PHE A 352 0.35 -0.11 14.87
C PHE A 352 -1.07 0.17 14.39
N THR A 353 -1.25 0.55 13.14
CA THR A 353 -2.54 0.66 12.47
C THR A 353 -2.53 -0.06 11.15
N ASN A 354 -3.49 -0.96 10.98
CA ASN A 354 -3.75 -1.69 9.76
C ASN A 354 -5.15 -1.31 9.29
N SER A 355 -5.28 -0.65 8.14
CA SER A 355 -6.58 -0.11 7.72
C SER A 355 -6.86 -0.10 6.23
N TYR A 356 -8.12 -0.23 5.85
CA TYR A 356 -8.53 -0.20 4.44
C TYR A 356 -7.83 -1.25 3.55
N ASN A 357 -7.26 -2.32 4.12
CA ASN A 357 -6.61 -3.37 3.35
C ASN A 357 -7.60 -4.46 2.94
N LEU A 358 -7.38 -5.04 1.76
CA LEU A 358 -8.02 -6.29 1.33
C LEU A 358 -7.07 -7.45 1.57
N TYR A 359 -7.56 -8.51 2.20
CA TYR A 359 -6.90 -9.80 2.28
C TYR A 359 -7.78 -10.83 1.58
N ASP A 360 -7.26 -11.47 0.52
CA ASP A 360 -8.02 -12.43 -0.29
C ASP A 360 -7.33 -13.80 -0.28
N GLY A 361 -8.00 -14.78 0.34
CA GLY A 361 -7.62 -16.20 0.27
C GLY A 361 -6.52 -16.67 1.24
N TYR A 362 -5.99 -15.80 2.11
CA TYR A 362 -4.85 -16.14 2.96
C TYR A 362 -5.18 -17.18 4.03
N HIS A 363 -4.29 -18.15 4.24
CA HIS A 363 -4.41 -19.09 5.37
C HIS A 363 -3.90 -18.47 6.69
N LYS A 364 -2.76 -17.76 6.63
CA LYS A 364 -2.14 -17.08 7.77
C LYS A 364 -2.14 -15.57 7.53
N THR A 365 -3.22 -14.89 7.89
CA THR A 365 -3.39 -13.49 7.47
C THR A 365 -2.59 -12.49 8.31
N ASN A 366 -2.95 -12.30 9.58
CA ASN A 366 -2.30 -11.30 10.45
C ASN A 366 -1.90 -11.88 11.81
N LEU A 367 -0.62 -12.17 12.02
CA LEU A 367 -0.10 -12.57 13.32
C LEU A 367 0.31 -11.34 14.15
N VAL A 368 -0.14 -11.31 15.40
CA VAL A 368 0.30 -10.34 16.40
C VAL A 368 0.97 -11.08 17.55
N GLY A 369 2.30 -11.10 17.54
CA GLY A 369 3.13 -11.87 18.47
C GLY A 369 3.24 -13.35 18.10
N ALA A 370 4.47 -13.80 17.86
CA ALA A 370 4.77 -15.13 17.37
C ALA A 370 4.56 -16.25 18.41
N ASN A 371 4.64 -15.92 19.71
CA ASN A 371 4.41 -16.89 20.78
C ASN A 371 3.86 -16.23 22.06
N ASP A 372 3.42 -17.06 23.02
CA ASP A 372 2.65 -16.63 24.20
C ASP A 372 3.46 -15.76 25.18
N SER A 373 4.78 -15.63 25.00
CA SER A 373 5.61 -14.70 25.77
C SER A 373 5.93 -13.40 25.02
N ASN A 374 5.61 -13.26 23.74
CA ASN A 374 5.86 -12.00 23.00
C ASN A 374 4.91 -10.90 23.44
N LEU A 375 5.46 -9.71 23.67
CA LEU A 375 4.75 -8.52 24.15
C LEU A 375 4.63 -7.49 23.04
N GLN A 376 3.43 -7.01 22.76
CA GLN A 376 3.19 -5.92 21.80
C GLN A 376 1.90 -5.19 22.19
N TYR A 377 1.79 -3.90 21.88
CA TYR A 377 0.73 -3.06 22.45
C TYR A 377 0.19 -2.01 21.49
N ASN A 378 -0.99 -1.46 21.78
CA ASN A 378 -1.56 -0.31 21.09
C ASN A 378 -1.72 -0.56 19.59
N ILE A 379 -2.66 -1.44 19.24
CA ILE A 379 -2.87 -1.90 17.87
C ILE A 379 -4.30 -1.58 17.41
N SER A 380 -4.46 -1.13 16.16
CA SER A 380 -5.75 -0.91 15.53
C SER A 380 -5.87 -1.67 14.22
N PHE A 381 -6.99 -2.36 14.04
CA PHE A 381 -7.43 -2.91 12.77
C PHE A 381 -8.77 -2.27 12.41
N HIS A 382 -8.85 -1.52 11.32
CA HIS A 382 -10.13 -0.92 10.91
C HIS A 382 -10.37 -0.84 9.43
N HIS A 383 -11.65 -0.96 9.05
CA HIS A 383 -12.05 -0.87 7.65
C HIS A 383 -11.31 -1.85 6.73
N ASN A 384 -10.75 -2.94 7.27
CA ASN A 384 -10.15 -3.99 6.45
C ASN A 384 -11.21 -4.98 5.98
N TYR A 385 -10.88 -5.71 4.93
CA TYR A 385 -11.72 -6.76 4.39
C TYR A 385 -10.94 -8.06 4.30
N TRP A 386 -11.28 -9.00 5.18
CA TRP A 386 -10.84 -10.39 5.10
C TRP A 386 -11.85 -11.19 4.30
N LYS A 387 -11.50 -11.50 3.06
CA LYS A 387 -12.34 -12.25 2.14
C LYS A 387 -11.71 -13.61 1.87
N ASP A 388 -12.50 -14.67 2.04
CA ASP A 388 -12.08 -16.04 1.76
C ASP A 388 -10.79 -16.48 2.50
N CYS A 389 -10.42 -15.81 3.61
CA CYS A 389 -9.25 -16.18 4.40
C CYS A 389 -9.59 -17.31 5.37
N ALA A 390 -8.60 -18.11 5.77
CA ALA A 390 -8.83 -19.16 6.74
C ALA A 390 -8.76 -18.64 8.17
N ALA A 391 -7.63 -18.04 8.55
CA ALA A 391 -7.35 -17.70 9.93
C ALA A 391 -6.59 -16.38 10.12
N ARG A 392 -6.51 -15.96 11.38
CA ARG A 392 -5.73 -14.82 11.88
C ARG A 392 -6.28 -13.47 11.38
N GLY A 393 -7.54 -13.17 11.72
CA GLY A 393 -8.19 -11.90 11.40
C GLY A 393 -8.40 -10.94 12.58
N PRO A 394 -7.42 -10.55 13.41
CA PRO A 394 -6.07 -11.07 13.60
C PRO A 394 -6.02 -12.23 14.61
N MET A 395 -4.87 -12.93 14.68
CA MET A 395 -4.52 -13.76 15.86
C MET A 395 -3.50 -13.02 16.72
N ALA A 396 -3.80 -12.76 17.98
CA ALA A 396 -2.92 -11.97 18.84
C ALA A 396 -2.62 -12.57 20.21
N ARG A 397 -1.41 -12.30 20.70
CA ARG A 397 -0.94 -12.64 22.05
C ARG A 397 -0.52 -11.38 22.79
N ASN A 398 -0.77 -11.29 24.10
CA ASN A 398 -0.36 -10.18 24.98
C ASN A 398 -0.55 -8.75 24.40
N ALA A 399 -1.64 -8.50 23.67
CA ALA A 399 -1.89 -7.23 22.98
C ALA A 399 -3.22 -6.59 23.34
N ASN A 400 -3.27 -5.26 23.49
CA ASN A 400 -4.51 -4.49 23.45
C ASN A 400 -4.80 -4.06 22.01
N ILE A 401 -5.97 -4.44 21.49
CA ILE A 401 -6.33 -4.21 20.09
C ILE A 401 -7.73 -3.60 19.98
N HIS A 402 -7.84 -2.49 19.25
CA HIS A 402 -9.13 -1.96 18.78
C HIS A 402 -9.42 -2.49 17.38
N ILE A 403 -10.56 -3.15 17.20
CA ILE A 403 -10.96 -3.79 15.94
C ILE A 403 -12.34 -3.26 15.57
N TYR A 404 -12.46 -2.41 14.54
CA TYR A 404 -13.75 -1.81 14.21
C TYR A 404 -13.99 -1.60 12.71
N ASN A 405 -15.26 -1.59 12.29
CA ASN A 405 -15.66 -1.38 10.89
C ASN A 405 -15.04 -2.36 9.88
N ASN A 406 -14.54 -3.51 10.33
CA ASN A 406 -13.96 -4.50 9.43
C ASN A 406 -15.03 -5.43 8.86
N ILE A 407 -14.72 -6.03 7.71
CA ILE A 407 -15.53 -7.05 7.06
C ILE A 407 -14.76 -8.36 7.10
N TYR A 408 -15.42 -9.40 7.60
CA TYR A 408 -15.00 -10.78 7.52
C TYR A 408 -16.04 -11.50 6.69
N GLU A 409 -15.66 -11.90 5.48
CA GLU A 409 -16.53 -12.69 4.61
C GLU A 409 -15.89 -14.04 4.35
N HIS A 410 -16.66 -15.09 4.63
CA HIS A 410 -16.25 -16.46 4.37
C HIS A 410 -14.90 -16.80 5.02
N GLN A 411 -14.76 -16.46 6.31
CA GLN A 411 -13.65 -16.98 7.11
C GLN A 411 -13.84 -18.47 7.33
N THR A 412 -12.87 -19.30 6.93
CA THR A 412 -13.04 -20.76 6.91
C THR A 412 -12.47 -21.51 8.12
N ASP A 413 -11.80 -20.82 9.05
CA ASP A 413 -11.33 -21.38 10.33
C ASP A 413 -11.63 -20.39 11.45
N VAL A 414 -10.72 -19.45 11.76
CA VAL A 414 -10.91 -18.50 12.88
C VAL A 414 -10.68 -17.06 12.45
N GLY A 415 -11.71 -16.21 12.65
CA GLY A 415 -11.61 -14.75 12.52
C GLY A 415 -10.72 -14.12 13.58
N GLN A 416 -11.32 -13.49 14.59
CA GLN A 416 -10.57 -12.87 15.70
C GLN A 416 -10.12 -13.94 16.71
N ASP A 417 -8.81 -14.13 16.90
CA ASP A 417 -8.25 -15.13 17.83
C ASP A 417 -7.43 -14.44 18.94
N SER A 418 -8.04 -14.25 20.11
CA SER A 418 -7.42 -13.58 21.27
C SER A 418 -6.79 -14.61 22.22
N ARG A 419 -5.46 -14.51 22.41
CA ARG A 419 -4.67 -15.45 23.20
C ARG A 419 -3.83 -14.81 24.29
N ALA A 420 -3.34 -15.63 25.23
CA ALA A 420 -2.47 -15.20 26.33
C ALA A 420 -3.11 -14.02 27.08
N LYS A 421 -2.41 -12.90 27.28
CA LYS A 421 -2.98 -11.70 27.93
C LYS A 421 -3.59 -10.70 26.93
N SER A 422 -4.00 -11.11 25.74
CA SER A 422 -4.62 -10.19 24.78
C SER A 422 -6.01 -9.73 25.23
N TYR A 423 -6.36 -8.50 24.88
CA TYR A 423 -7.69 -7.93 25.06
C TYR A 423 -8.10 -7.17 23.80
N PHE A 424 -9.17 -7.64 23.14
CA PHE A 424 -9.74 -6.98 21.97
C PHE A 424 -10.98 -6.20 22.38
N PHE A 425 -11.06 -4.95 21.95
CA PHE A 425 -12.32 -4.24 21.83
C PHE A 425 -12.75 -4.28 20.37
N SER A 426 -13.74 -5.12 20.08
CA SER A 426 -14.35 -5.34 18.78
C SER A 426 -15.66 -4.57 18.70
N GLU A 427 -15.79 -3.65 17.73
CA GLU A 427 -17.06 -2.92 17.55
C GLU A 427 -17.46 -2.69 16.10
N TYR A 428 -18.76 -2.80 15.83
CA TYR A 428 -19.35 -2.55 14.51
C TYR A 428 -18.62 -3.25 13.35
N ASN A 429 -18.13 -4.47 13.56
CA ASN A 429 -17.60 -5.30 12.48
C ASN A 429 -18.74 -6.11 11.85
N LEU A 430 -18.58 -6.48 10.58
CA LEU A 430 -19.45 -7.42 9.88
C LEU A 430 -18.75 -8.76 9.72
N PHE A 431 -19.33 -9.81 10.30
CA PHE A 431 -18.99 -11.19 10.02
C PHE A 431 -20.11 -11.79 9.17
N GLU A 432 -19.77 -12.31 7.99
CA GLU A 432 -20.72 -12.90 7.07
C GLU A 432 -20.23 -14.24 6.52
N ASN A 433 -21.05 -15.28 6.64
CA ASN A 433 -20.73 -16.64 6.20
C ASN A 433 -19.41 -17.17 6.80
N CYS A 434 -19.06 -16.71 8.00
CA CYS A 434 -17.84 -17.11 8.69
C CYS A 434 -18.07 -18.35 9.54
N ASP A 435 -17.02 -19.13 9.72
CA ASP A 435 -16.93 -20.19 10.71
C ASP A 435 -16.74 -19.59 12.12
N ASP A 436 -15.65 -19.89 12.85
CA ASP A 436 -15.40 -19.33 14.17
C ASP A 436 -15.07 -17.82 14.12
N CYS A 437 -16.09 -16.97 14.26
CA CYS A 437 -15.98 -15.52 14.08
C CYS A 437 -15.03 -14.87 15.10
N THR A 438 -15.19 -15.24 16.38
CA THR A 438 -14.35 -14.75 17.49
C THR A 438 -14.06 -15.88 18.45
N VAL A 439 -12.80 -16.12 18.77
CA VAL A 439 -12.37 -17.18 19.69
C VAL A 439 -11.40 -16.63 20.73
N ILE A 440 -11.64 -17.02 21.98
CA ILE A 440 -10.79 -16.75 23.14
C ILE A 440 -10.05 -18.04 23.50
N LYS A 441 -8.71 -18.00 23.45
CA LYS A 441 -7.85 -19.14 23.84
C LYS A 441 -6.85 -18.69 24.91
N SER A 442 -6.35 -19.62 25.71
CA SER A 442 -5.20 -19.40 26.61
C SER A 442 -5.24 -18.12 27.47
N GLY A 443 -6.43 -17.69 27.94
CA GLY A 443 -6.59 -16.54 28.84
C GLY A 443 -6.87 -15.18 28.19
N GLY A 444 -7.04 -15.13 26.86
CA GLY A 444 -7.37 -13.88 26.15
C GLY A 444 -8.74 -13.32 26.54
N ALA A 445 -9.06 -12.14 26.03
CA ALA A 445 -10.38 -11.53 26.16
C ALA A 445 -10.80 -10.84 24.87
N ILE A 446 -12.10 -10.87 24.57
CA ILE A 446 -12.73 -10.13 23.49
C ILE A 446 -14.00 -9.50 24.05
N LYS A 447 -14.13 -8.18 23.95
CA LYS A 447 -15.34 -7.41 24.19
C LYS A 447 -15.94 -7.06 22.84
N SER A 448 -17.15 -7.55 22.56
CA SER A 448 -17.87 -7.30 21.31
C SER A 448 -19.01 -6.31 21.54
N PHE A 449 -19.02 -5.20 20.81
CA PHE A 449 -20.04 -4.17 20.88
C PHE A 449 -20.63 -3.89 19.49
N GLN A 450 -21.88 -4.29 19.28
CA GLN A 450 -22.59 -4.10 18.01
C GLN A 450 -21.90 -4.68 16.77
N ASP A 451 -21.11 -5.74 16.92
CA ASP A 451 -20.71 -6.57 15.79
C ASP A 451 -21.94 -7.28 15.19
N ALA A 452 -21.98 -7.40 13.87
CA ALA A 452 -23.02 -8.10 13.14
C ALA A 452 -22.53 -9.48 12.70
N PHE A 453 -23.33 -10.52 12.97
CA PHE A 453 -23.05 -11.91 12.58
C PHE A 453 -24.17 -12.38 11.66
N VAL A 454 -23.84 -12.64 10.39
CA VAL A 454 -24.79 -13.00 9.33
C VAL A 454 -24.40 -14.37 8.78
N ASN A 455 -25.27 -15.36 8.95
CA ASN A 455 -25.04 -16.74 8.52
C ASN A 455 -23.71 -17.34 9.04
N CYS A 456 -23.31 -16.98 10.26
CA CYS A 456 -22.10 -17.52 10.87
C CYS A 456 -22.37 -18.88 11.54
N GLU A 457 -21.37 -19.75 11.52
CA GLU A 457 -21.40 -21.07 12.15
C GLU A 457 -20.46 -21.14 13.38
N HIS A 458 -20.53 -22.23 14.15
CA HIS A 458 -19.62 -22.56 15.27
C HIS A 458 -19.39 -21.48 16.37
N GLU A 459 -18.22 -21.50 17.03
CA GLU A 459 -17.98 -20.81 18.30
C GLU A 459 -17.75 -19.30 18.10
N THR A 460 -18.65 -18.49 18.67
CA THR A 460 -18.41 -17.08 18.94
C THR A 460 -18.29 -16.89 20.45
N THR A 461 -17.06 -16.82 20.95
CA THR A 461 -16.78 -16.78 22.40
C THR A 461 -16.54 -15.37 22.95
N GLY A 462 -16.58 -14.33 22.10
CA GLY A 462 -16.47 -12.94 22.54
C GLY A 462 -17.58 -12.55 23.52
N THR A 463 -17.27 -11.71 24.50
CA THR A 463 -18.26 -11.20 25.45
C THR A 463 -19.03 -10.06 24.81
N VAL A 464 -20.27 -10.31 24.42
CA VAL A 464 -21.18 -9.28 23.88
C VAL A 464 -21.63 -8.36 25.00
N VAL A 465 -21.41 -7.06 24.82
CA VAL A 465 -21.79 -6.01 25.77
C VAL A 465 -22.91 -5.12 25.23
N SER A 466 -23.67 -4.49 26.11
CA SER A 466 -24.78 -3.59 25.73
C SER A 466 -24.36 -2.12 25.66
N ALA A 467 -23.26 -1.76 26.35
CA ALA A 467 -22.69 -0.42 26.30
C ALA A 467 -21.15 -0.48 26.15
N LYS A 468 -20.59 0.52 25.46
CA LYS A 468 -19.12 0.70 25.39
C LYS A 468 -18.46 0.86 26.75
N THR A 469 -19.20 1.26 27.79
CA THR A 469 -18.67 1.42 29.16
C THR A 469 -18.68 0.12 29.97
N ASP A 470 -19.29 -0.95 29.47
CA ASP A 470 -19.34 -2.23 30.20
C ASP A 470 -17.93 -2.84 30.26
N ALA A 471 -17.51 -3.27 31.45
CA ALA A 471 -16.20 -3.88 31.64
C ALA A 471 -16.23 -5.38 31.29
N VAL A 472 -15.17 -5.88 30.65
CA VAL A 472 -14.92 -7.31 30.45
C VAL A 472 -13.68 -7.71 31.24
N SER A 473 -13.80 -8.78 32.03
CA SER A 473 -12.67 -9.30 32.81
C SER A 473 -11.56 -9.75 31.87
N ASN A 474 -10.36 -9.24 32.10
CA ASN A 474 -9.19 -9.55 31.30
C ASN A 474 -7.91 -9.41 32.13
N SER A 475 -6.81 -9.95 31.62
CA SER A 475 -5.48 -9.87 32.26
C SER A 475 -4.48 -9.05 31.42
N ASN A 476 -4.95 -8.19 30.53
CA ASN A 476 -4.09 -7.37 29.68
C ASN A 476 -3.32 -6.33 30.51
N LYS A 477 -2.17 -5.88 29.99
CA LYS A 477 -1.38 -4.80 30.60
C LYS A 477 -2.17 -3.49 30.70
N TYR A 478 -3.06 -3.24 29.74
CA TYR A 478 -3.93 -2.08 29.62
C TYR A 478 -5.40 -2.54 29.66
N PRO A 479 -5.91 -2.97 30.83
CA PRO A 479 -7.19 -3.68 30.93
C PRO A 479 -8.42 -2.81 30.67
N ASP A 480 -8.24 -1.48 30.63
CA ASP A 480 -9.27 -0.44 30.47
C ASP A 480 -9.00 0.47 29.26
N PHE A 481 -8.15 0.06 28.31
CA PHE A 481 -7.72 0.93 27.20
C PHE A 481 -8.88 1.51 26.37
N ASP A 482 -9.99 0.77 26.27
CA ASP A 482 -11.20 1.11 25.53
C ASP A 482 -12.06 2.19 26.22
N THR A 483 -11.81 2.46 27.51
CA THR A 483 -12.56 3.46 28.30
C THR A 483 -11.66 4.55 28.90
N ASN A 484 -10.35 4.41 28.78
CA ASN A 484 -9.37 5.32 29.34
C ASN A 484 -8.72 6.23 28.26
N PRO A 485 -9.01 7.55 28.23
CA PRO A 485 -8.53 8.44 27.18
C PRO A 485 -7.02 8.71 27.22
N ALA A 486 -6.34 8.35 28.32
CA ALA A 486 -4.88 8.39 28.37
C ALA A 486 -4.24 7.23 27.59
N LEU A 487 -4.98 6.16 27.34
CA LEU A 487 -4.50 4.93 26.71
C LEU A 487 -4.98 4.75 25.27
N SER A 488 -6.00 5.48 24.84
CA SER A 488 -6.50 5.41 23.46
C SER A 488 -7.34 6.63 23.06
N TYR A 489 -7.60 6.74 21.75
CA TYR A 489 -8.49 7.71 21.13
C TYR A 489 -9.99 7.33 21.27
N ILE A 490 -10.29 6.12 21.75
CA ILE A 490 -11.63 5.52 21.71
C ILE A 490 -12.63 6.29 22.58
N PRO A 491 -12.32 6.68 23.84
CA PRO A 491 -13.31 7.33 24.71
C PRO A 491 -13.69 8.74 24.25
N ALA A 492 -12.81 9.40 23.50
CA ALA A 492 -13.08 10.71 22.91
C ALA A 492 -13.98 10.61 21.67
N GLY A 493 -14.04 9.44 21.01
CA GLY A 493 -14.72 9.28 19.72
C GLY A 493 -13.93 9.87 18.55
N ASP A 494 -12.62 10.06 18.69
CA ASP A 494 -11.75 10.69 17.69
C ASP A 494 -11.30 9.69 16.61
N TYR A 495 -12.27 9.09 15.92
CA TYR A 495 -12.06 8.15 14.81
C TYR A 495 -13.31 8.02 13.94
N ILE A 496 -13.13 7.65 12.67
CA ILE A 496 -14.25 7.47 11.74
C ILE A 496 -14.96 6.15 12.05
N LEU A 497 -16.24 6.20 12.41
CA LEU A 497 -17.03 5.01 12.75
C LEU A 497 -18.33 4.98 11.93
N GLU A 498 -18.65 3.84 11.34
CA GLU A 498 -19.91 3.59 10.64
C GLU A 498 -20.71 2.65 11.53
N THR A 499 -21.89 3.10 11.94
CA THR A 499 -22.71 2.39 12.93
C THR A 499 -23.72 1.46 12.26
N ASP A 500 -23.93 1.60 10.95
CA ASP A 500 -24.72 0.70 10.13
C ASP A 500 -23.81 -0.30 9.40
N THR A 501 -23.62 -1.47 10.03
CA THR A 501 -22.72 -2.52 9.53
C THR A 501 -23.09 -3.04 8.14
N ALA A 502 -24.36 -2.87 7.71
CA ALA A 502 -24.80 -3.24 6.37
C ALA A 502 -24.17 -2.38 5.26
N LYS A 503 -23.62 -1.21 5.59
CA LYS A 503 -22.94 -0.32 4.63
C LYS A 503 -21.46 -0.62 4.45
N LEU A 504 -20.85 -1.40 5.35
CA LEU A 504 -19.38 -1.58 5.36
C LEU A 504 -18.85 -2.07 4.02
N LYS A 505 -19.52 -3.05 3.38
CA LYS A 505 -19.12 -3.53 2.05
C LYS A 505 -19.13 -2.44 0.97
N ALA A 506 -20.17 -1.59 0.96
CA ALA A 506 -20.26 -0.48 0.01
C ALA A 506 -19.21 0.59 0.29
N LEU A 507 -18.92 0.87 1.57
CA LEU A 507 -17.85 1.77 1.98
C LEU A 507 -16.48 1.21 1.58
N PHE A 508 -16.21 -0.06 1.82
CA PHE A 508 -14.95 -0.69 1.40
C PHE A 508 -14.80 -0.68 -0.12
N ALA A 509 -15.87 -0.93 -0.90
CA ALA A 509 -15.79 -0.83 -2.36
C ALA A 509 -15.46 0.59 -2.86
N ALA A 510 -15.77 1.63 -2.08
CA ALA A 510 -15.44 3.02 -2.40
C ALA A 510 -14.07 3.44 -1.86
N GLU A 511 -13.71 2.98 -0.66
CA GLU A 511 -12.61 3.50 0.16
C GLU A 511 -11.45 2.52 0.33
N GLY A 512 -11.68 1.21 0.29
CA GLY A 512 -10.70 0.18 0.60
C GLY A 512 -9.90 -0.35 -0.59
N GLY A 513 -8.86 -1.10 -0.26
CA GLY A 513 -7.93 -1.68 -1.23
C GLY A 513 -7.04 -0.63 -1.87
N THR A 514 -6.45 -1.00 -3.01
CA THR A 514 -5.63 -0.10 -3.82
C THR A 514 -6.50 0.95 -4.51
N LEU A 515 -5.87 1.99 -5.05
CA LEU A 515 -6.56 3.01 -5.82
C LEU A 515 -7.26 2.36 -7.02
N HIS A 516 -8.57 2.57 -7.14
CA HIS A 516 -9.36 2.13 -8.29
C HIS A 516 -9.48 3.25 -9.32
N GLU A 517 -9.42 2.93 -10.61
CA GLU A 517 -9.72 3.91 -11.65
C GLU A 517 -11.22 4.20 -11.65
N ASN A 518 -11.60 5.34 -11.09
CA ASN A 518 -12.96 5.83 -11.21
C ASN A 518 -13.15 6.46 -12.59
N THR A 519 -14.09 5.97 -13.39
CA THR A 519 -14.42 6.53 -14.72
C THR A 519 -15.13 7.89 -14.64
N ALA A 520 -15.41 8.41 -13.44
CA ALA A 520 -15.93 9.74 -13.25
C ALA A 520 -14.86 10.82 -13.52
N VAL A 521 -15.23 11.86 -14.25
CA VAL A 521 -14.39 13.05 -14.45
C VAL A 521 -14.84 14.12 -13.47
N SER A 522 -14.05 14.35 -12.42
CA SER A 522 -14.27 15.44 -11.49
C SER A 522 -13.79 16.76 -12.09
N GLY A 523 -14.63 17.80 -12.07
CA GLY A 523 -14.27 19.12 -12.57
C GLY A 523 -14.56 19.33 -14.06
N THR A 524 -13.86 20.28 -14.69
CA THR A 524 -14.05 20.63 -16.11
C THR A 524 -12.74 20.67 -16.88
N THR A 525 -12.72 20.08 -18.07
CA THR A 525 -11.56 20.13 -18.99
C THR A 525 -11.67 21.31 -19.94
N ALA A 526 -10.58 22.06 -20.10
CA ALA A 526 -10.43 23.08 -21.13
C ALA A 526 -9.15 22.82 -21.94
N VAL A 527 -9.24 22.97 -23.27
CA VAL A 527 -8.10 22.86 -24.19
C VAL A 527 -7.90 24.22 -24.86
N GLY A 528 -6.77 24.86 -24.59
CA GLY A 528 -6.37 26.13 -25.20
C GLY A 528 -5.48 25.92 -26.43
N GLY A 529 -5.71 26.69 -27.49
CA GLY A 529 -4.78 26.76 -28.63
C GLY A 529 -3.45 27.42 -28.25
N GLN A 530 -2.37 27.09 -28.98
CA GLN A 530 -0.98 27.56 -28.79
C GLN A 530 -0.92 28.96 -28.14
N ILE A 531 -0.45 29.02 -26.90
CA ILE A 531 -0.11 30.27 -26.23
C ILE A 531 1.39 30.50 -26.49
N ASP A 532 1.74 31.63 -27.11
CA ASP A 532 3.13 32.07 -27.26
C ASP A 532 3.86 32.03 -25.90
N PRO A 533 5.16 31.73 -25.88
CA PRO A 533 5.91 31.57 -24.63
C PRO A 533 5.81 32.84 -23.79
N PRO A 534 5.63 32.73 -22.46
CA PRO A 534 5.62 33.90 -21.59
C PRO A 534 6.99 34.59 -21.63
N ALA A 535 6.97 35.92 -21.69
CA ALA A 535 8.16 36.74 -21.62
C ALA A 535 8.95 36.43 -20.33
N GLU A 536 10.29 36.35 -20.46
CA GLU A 536 11.22 36.14 -19.36
C GLU A 536 10.88 37.01 -18.15
N THR A 537 10.48 36.38 -17.05
CA THR A 537 10.55 36.97 -15.71
C THR A 537 11.69 36.32 -14.95
N VAL A 538 12.62 37.18 -14.57
CA VAL A 538 13.82 36.93 -13.76
C VAL A 538 13.52 36.03 -12.57
N THR A 539 14.15 34.86 -12.54
CA THR A 539 14.21 33.97 -11.38
C THR A 539 15.23 34.49 -10.37
N GLY A 540 14.77 34.77 -9.15
CA GLY A 540 15.64 34.81 -7.97
C GLY A 540 15.78 33.39 -7.41
N ASP A 541 17.01 32.96 -7.21
CA ASP A 541 17.37 31.71 -6.52
C ASP A 541 16.72 31.62 -5.13
N ILE A 542 16.10 30.48 -4.83
CA ILE A 542 15.75 30.06 -3.46
C ILE A 542 16.28 28.64 -3.23
N ASN A 543 17.61 28.55 -3.15
CA ASN A 543 18.29 27.58 -2.31
C ASN A 543 19.12 28.38 -1.30
N ALA A 544 18.50 28.71 -0.16
CA ALA A 544 19.15 29.13 1.08
C ALA A 544 18.32 28.67 2.27
#